data_AF-A0A924WKE4-F1
#
_entry.id   AF-A0A924WKE4-F1
#
_cell.length_a   1.000
_cell.length_b   1.000
_cell.length_c   1.000
_cell.angle_alpha   90.00
_cell.angle_beta   90.00
_cell.angle_gamma   90.00
#
_symmetry.space_group_name_H-M   'P 1'
#
loop_
_entity.id
_entity.type
_entity.pdbx_description
1 polymer ?
#
loop_
_entity_poly.entity_id
_entity_poly.type
_entity_poly.pdbx_seq_one_letter_code
_entity_poly.pdbx_strand_id
1 'polypeptide(L)'
;MNKLVFSLLIGLLLTACQNTPKAAADAPLISPDVTKATAPATPTAPLVVSPDAVQEVTVNLTTGVKMAEDLRKQVDALPTNVRKANAAEIENMYGTLEGLIVKQTGMLNEIKASNNPAKASQESGAVGPSAAQMQEYTESAARYAQDAQAIQEAVRKMGGGNK
;
A
#
# COMPACT_ATOMS: atom_id res chain seq x y z
N MET A 1 -3.73 -16.53 41.95
CA MET A 1 -3.97 -17.79 41.22
C MET A 1 -4.32 -17.37 39.79
N ASN A 2 -3.58 -17.55 38.69
CA ASN A 2 -2.44 -18.38 38.24
C ASN A 2 -1.65 -17.48 37.25
N LYS A 3 -0.36 -17.19 37.39
CA LYS A 3 0.83 -17.96 36.98
C LYS A 3 0.71 -18.74 35.65
N LEU A 4 1.60 -18.34 34.73
CA LEU A 4 2.31 -19.13 33.71
C LEU A 4 1.49 -19.62 32.51
N VAL A 5 1.80 -19.11 31.31
CA VAL A 5 2.48 -19.88 30.25
C VAL A 5 3.25 -18.90 29.35
N PHE A 6 4.55 -18.73 29.62
CA PHE A 6 5.54 -18.21 28.68
C PHE A 6 6.36 -19.43 28.26
N SER A 7 6.22 -19.88 27.02
CA SER A 7 7.07 -20.90 26.39
C SER A 7 6.99 -20.66 24.88
N LEU A 8 8.01 -20.07 24.27
CA LEU A 8 9.22 -20.75 23.80
C LEU A 8 8.94 -21.56 22.53
N LEU A 9 9.15 -20.93 21.37
CA LEU A 9 9.60 -21.63 20.18
C LEU A 9 10.44 -20.68 19.31
N ILE A 10 11.73 -20.74 19.60
CA ILE A 10 12.82 -20.25 18.77
C ILE A 10 13.03 -21.27 17.66
N GLY A 11 13.06 -20.79 16.42
CA GLY A 11 14.01 -21.25 15.42
C GLY A 11 13.52 -22.28 14.40
N LEU A 12 14.14 -22.15 13.21
CA LEU A 12 14.22 -23.11 12.10
C LEU A 12 12.93 -23.22 11.25
N LEU A 13 12.90 -22.94 9.95
CA LEU A 13 13.93 -23.01 8.91
C LEU A 13 13.62 -22.08 7.75
N LEU A 14 14.68 -21.52 7.17
CA LEU A 14 14.73 -21.20 5.74
C LEU A 14 14.43 -22.48 4.94
N THR A 15 13.28 -22.59 4.31
CA THR A 15 13.10 -23.49 3.16
C THR A 15 13.35 -22.69 1.89
N ALA A 16 14.64 -22.64 1.54
CA ALA A 16 15.07 -22.37 0.18
C ALA A 16 14.43 -23.38 -0.78
N CYS A 17 14.06 -22.89 -1.96
CA CYS A 17 13.93 -23.57 -3.24
C CYS A 17 14.08 -25.09 -3.24
N GLN A 18 13.02 -25.82 -3.61
CA GLN A 18 13.15 -26.88 -4.61
C GLN A 18 11.92 -26.83 -5.55
N ASN A 19 12.06 -26.05 -6.62
CA ASN A 19 11.34 -26.35 -7.86
C ASN A 19 11.82 -27.73 -8.30
N THR A 20 10.94 -28.72 -8.26
CA THR A 20 11.18 -30.06 -8.79
C THR A 20 10.82 -30.06 -10.28
N PRO A 21 11.76 -30.16 -11.23
CA PRO A 21 11.44 -30.75 -12.52
C PRO A 21 11.49 -32.27 -12.38
N LYS A 22 10.38 -32.90 -12.77
CA LYS A 22 10.23 -34.34 -12.97
C LYS A 22 11.39 -34.88 -13.82
N ALA A 23 12.25 -35.67 -13.21
CA ALA A 23 13.26 -36.46 -13.90
C ALA A 23 12.56 -37.56 -14.73
N ALA A 24 12.76 -37.54 -16.04
CA ALA A 24 12.75 -38.74 -16.85
C ALA A 24 14.22 -39.11 -17.08
N ALA A 25 14.58 -40.28 -16.60
CA ALA A 25 15.90 -40.87 -16.74
C ALA A 25 16.15 -41.24 -18.21
N ASP A 26 17.33 -40.91 -18.72
CA ASP A 26 18.25 -41.88 -19.32
C ASP A 26 19.60 -41.19 -19.57
N ALA A 27 20.66 -41.77 -19.00
CA ALA A 27 22.04 -41.32 -19.20
C ALA A 27 22.58 -41.85 -20.55
N PRO A 28 23.62 -41.22 -21.13
CA PRO A 28 24.96 -41.73 -20.81
C PRO A 28 26.06 -40.66 -20.62
N LEU A 29 27.07 -41.08 -19.86
CA LEU A 29 28.38 -40.47 -19.59
C LEU A 29 29.10 -39.89 -20.83
N ILE A 30 29.47 -38.59 -20.84
CA ILE A 30 30.70 -38.03 -21.45
C ILE A 30 31.07 -36.66 -20.80
N SER A 31 32.30 -36.58 -20.25
CA SER A 31 33.26 -35.47 -19.98
C SER A 31 32.87 -34.00 -19.70
N PRO A 32 33.75 -33.22 -19.00
CA PRO A 32 33.53 -31.82 -18.67
C PRO A 32 34.11 -30.89 -19.75
N ASP A 33 33.27 -30.07 -20.39
CA ASP A 33 33.75 -28.92 -21.17
C ASP A 33 32.65 -27.85 -21.32
N VAL A 34 32.96 -26.64 -20.82
CA VAL A 34 32.86 -25.35 -21.52
C VAL A 34 31.48 -24.87 -22.03
N THR A 35 31.03 -23.78 -21.40
CA THR A 35 30.08 -22.75 -21.88
C THR A 35 28.77 -23.23 -22.51
N LYS A 36 27.71 -23.30 -21.69
CA LYS A 36 26.36 -23.04 -22.18
C LYS A 36 25.99 -21.61 -21.78
N ALA A 37 26.16 -20.70 -22.73
CA ALA A 37 25.66 -19.34 -22.64
C ALA A 37 24.18 -19.39 -22.29
N THR A 38 23.83 -18.90 -21.11
CA THR A 38 22.46 -18.55 -20.75
C THR A 38 22.02 -17.51 -21.76
N ALA A 39 21.07 -17.86 -22.63
CA ALA A 39 20.45 -16.89 -23.52
C ALA A 39 19.96 -15.72 -22.66
N PRO A 40 20.19 -14.46 -23.08
CA PRO A 40 19.67 -13.32 -22.34
C PRO A 40 18.16 -13.50 -22.18
N ALA A 41 17.67 -13.37 -20.95
CA ALA A 41 16.25 -13.34 -20.69
C ALA A 41 15.63 -12.30 -21.62
N THR A 42 14.67 -12.73 -22.44
CA THR A 42 13.88 -11.84 -23.28
C THR A 42 13.38 -10.71 -22.38
N PRO A 43 13.65 -9.43 -22.69
CA PRO A 43 13.13 -8.34 -21.88
C PRO A 43 11.62 -8.51 -21.83
N THR A 44 11.11 -8.84 -20.64
CA THR A 44 9.67 -8.89 -20.42
C THR A 44 9.17 -7.48 -20.70
N ALA A 45 8.30 -7.33 -21.69
CA ALA A 45 7.72 -6.03 -22.01
C ALA A 45 7.23 -5.39 -20.70
N PRO A 46 7.51 -4.10 -20.46
CA PRO A 46 7.08 -3.43 -19.24
C PRO A 46 5.58 -3.67 -19.09
N LEU A 47 5.15 -4.17 -17.92
CA LEU A 47 3.74 -4.33 -17.61
C LEU A 47 3.08 -2.96 -17.75
N VAL A 48 2.32 -2.80 -18.84
CA VAL A 48 1.53 -1.58 -19.08
C VAL A 48 0.38 -1.60 -18.09
N VAL A 49 0.33 -0.59 -17.23
CA VAL A 49 -0.80 -0.39 -16.31
C VAL A 49 -2.04 -0.04 -17.14
N SER A 50 -3.16 -0.71 -16.87
CA SER A 50 -4.41 -0.38 -17.54
C SER A 50 -4.92 1.00 -17.10
N PRO A 51 -5.54 1.78 -18.00
CA PRO A 51 -6.18 3.05 -17.63
C PRO A 51 -7.21 2.89 -16.51
N ASP A 52 -7.92 1.76 -16.47
CA ASP A 52 -8.89 1.44 -15.42
C ASP A 52 -8.23 1.33 -14.04
N ALA A 53 -7.05 0.71 -13.94
CA ALA A 53 -6.32 0.61 -12.67
C ALA A 53 -5.84 1.98 -12.19
N VAL A 54 -5.39 2.85 -13.11
CA VAL A 54 -5.04 4.25 -12.79
C VAL A 54 -6.25 5.01 -12.28
N GLN A 55 -7.40 4.84 -12.93
CA GLN A 55 -8.65 5.50 -12.55
C GLN A 55 -9.14 5.00 -11.18
N GLU A 56 -9.11 3.70 -10.93
CA GLU A 56 -9.54 3.11 -9.65
C GLU A 56 -8.72 3.66 -8.48
N VAL A 57 -7.40 3.63 -8.58
CA VAL A 57 -6.52 4.20 -7.53
C VAL A 57 -6.76 5.69 -7.36
N THR A 58 -6.92 6.43 -8.46
CA THR A 58 -7.23 7.88 -8.40
C THR A 58 -8.54 8.14 -7.65
N VAL A 59 -9.58 7.34 -7.90
CA VAL A 59 -10.87 7.42 -7.21
C VAL A 59 -10.71 7.09 -5.72
N ASN A 60 -10.00 6.01 -5.39
CA ASN A 60 -9.79 5.58 -4.00
C ASN A 60 -9.03 6.65 -3.20
N LEU A 61 -7.95 7.20 -3.77
CA LEU A 61 -7.18 8.27 -3.13
C LEU A 61 -8.00 9.56 -2.98
N THR A 62 -8.75 9.95 -4.01
CA THR A 62 -9.62 11.15 -3.94
C THR A 62 -10.70 10.98 -2.87
N THR A 63 -11.27 9.78 -2.77
CA THR A 63 -12.28 9.45 -1.77
C THR A 63 -11.70 9.48 -0.37
N GLY A 64 -10.50 8.93 -0.17
CA GLY A 64 -9.81 8.96 1.12
C GLY A 64 -9.42 10.36 1.57
N VAL A 65 -9.03 11.27 0.66
CA VAL A 65 -8.82 12.70 1.00
C VAL A 65 -10.11 13.33 1.50
N LYS A 66 -11.22 13.19 0.75
CA LYS A 66 -12.53 13.74 1.15
C LYS A 66 -12.99 13.19 2.49
N MET A 67 -12.84 11.89 2.70
CA MET A 67 -13.19 11.26 3.97
C MET A 67 -12.36 11.85 5.13
N ALA A 68 -11.06 12.05 4.96
CA ALA A 68 -10.22 12.66 5.98
C ALA A 68 -10.62 14.13 6.27
N GLU A 69 -10.93 14.92 5.24
CA GLU A 69 -11.45 16.29 5.40
C GLU A 69 -12.80 16.32 6.13
N ASP A 70 -13.71 15.42 5.79
CA ASP A 70 -15.01 15.34 6.44
C ASP A 70 -14.90 14.85 7.89
N LEU A 71 -13.93 13.98 8.19
CA LEU A 71 -13.63 13.59 9.56
C LEU A 71 -13.10 14.77 10.38
N ARG A 72 -12.25 15.64 9.81
CA ARG A 72 -11.81 16.87 10.51
C ARG A 72 -13.01 17.74 10.89
N LYS A 73 -13.96 17.93 9.96
CA LYS A 73 -15.20 18.68 10.23
C LYS A 73 -16.03 18.03 11.34
N GLN A 74 -16.08 16.70 11.39
CA GLN A 74 -16.79 15.98 12.46
C GLN A 74 -16.10 16.14 13.82
N VAL A 75 -14.76 16.10 13.86
CA VAL A 75 -13.98 16.40 15.08
C VAL A 75 -14.24 17.83 15.54
N ASP A 76 -14.23 18.80 14.62
CA ASP A 76 -14.53 20.21 14.91
C ASP A 76 -15.95 20.39 15.46
N ALA A 77 -16.91 19.61 14.96
CA ALA A 77 -18.31 19.64 15.38
C ALA A 77 -18.57 18.99 16.75
N LEU A 78 -17.60 18.28 17.35
CA LEU A 78 -17.76 17.71 18.68
C LEU A 78 -18.03 18.80 19.73
N PRO A 79 -18.89 18.55 20.74
CA PRO A 79 -19.16 19.53 21.79
C PRO A 79 -17.88 19.99 22.52
N THR A 80 -17.82 21.26 22.92
CA THR A 80 -16.61 21.84 23.56
C THR A 80 -16.15 21.07 24.80
N ASN A 81 -17.07 20.55 25.61
CA ASN A 81 -16.76 19.73 26.78
C ASN A 81 -16.10 18.40 26.38
N VAL A 82 -16.58 17.77 25.30
CA VAL A 82 -15.97 16.54 24.75
C VAL A 82 -14.59 16.84 24.20
N ARG A 83 -14.43 17.95 23.46
CA ARG A 83 -13.13 18.34 22.91
C ARG A 83 -12.09 18.63 23.98
N LYS A 84 -12.50 19.28 25.08
CA LYS A 84 -11.62 19.54 26.23
C LYS A 84 -11.24 18.26 26.98
N ALA A 85 -12.19 17.34 27.15
CA ALA A 85 -11.96 16.08 27.87
C ALA A 85 -11.01 15.14 27.09
N ASN A 86 -11.03 15.20 25.76
CA ASN A 86 -10.26 14.30 24.89
C ASN A 86 -9.19 15.05 24.08
N ALA A 87 -8.65 16.16 24.59
CA ALA A 87 -7.81 17.08 23.82
C ALA A 87 -6.59 16.40 23.16
N ALA A 88 -5.88 15.53 23.90
CA ALA A 88 -4.72 14.81 23.37
C ALA A 88 -5.11 13.79 22.29
N GLU A 89 -6.24 13.11 22.44
CA GLU A 89 -6.74 12.18 21.44
C GLU A 89 -7.14 12.91 20.15
N ILE A 90 -7.83 14.04 20.29
CA ILE A 90 -8.22 14.91 19.17
C ILE A 90 -7.01 15.50 18.45
N GLU A 91 -5.97 15.92 19.17
CA GLU A 91 -4.72 16.39 18.56
C GLU A 91 -4.06 15.29 17.72
N ASN A 92 -3.99 14.06 18.25
CA ASN A 92 -3.50 12.90 17.51
C ASN A 92 -4.36 12.59 16.27
N MET A 93 -5.69 12.73 16.37
CA MET A 93 -6.58 12.57 15.22
C MET A 93 -6.29 13.62 14.16
N TYR A 94 -6.13 14.90 14.51
CA TYR A 94 -5.77 15.93 13.52
C TYR A 94 -4.42 15.65 12.86
N GLY A 95 -3.40 15.25 13.64
CA GLY A 95 -2.09 14.89 13.09
C GLY A 95 -2.18 13.73 12.10
N THR A 96 -2.99 12.72 12.43
CA THR A 96 -3.22 11.58 11.54
C THR A 96 -3.98 12.01 10.29
N LEU A 97 -5.09 12.73 10.42
CA LEU A 97 -5.92 13.18 9.29
C LEU A 97 -5.13 14.11 8.34
N GLU A 98 -4.33 15.03 8.86
CA GLU A 98 -3.43 15.87 8.06
C GLU A 98 -2.42 15.00 7.31
N GLY A 99 -1.79 14.04 8.00
CA GLY A 99 -0.88 13.09 7.38
C GLY A 99 -1.53 12.28 6.25
N LEU A 100 -2.77 11.83 6.43
CA LEU A 100 -3.54 11.12 5.40
C LEU A 100 -3.83 12.01 4.18
N ILE A 101 -4.23 13.27 4.41
CA ILE A 101 -4.51 14.24 3.34
C ILE A 101 -3.25 14.50 2.52
N VAL A 102 -2.13 14.79 3.19
CA VAL A 102 -0.85 15.10 2.54
C VAL A 102 -0.36 13.91 1.72
N LYS A 103 -0.33 12.71 2.30
CA LYS A 103 0.16 11.51 1.61
C LYS A 103 -0.71 11.14 0.40
N GLN A 104 -2.03 11.16 0.55
CA GLN A 104 -2.93 10.82 -0.55
C GLN A 104 -2.92 11.87 -1.66
N THR A 105 -2.85 13.16 -1.31
CA THR A 105 -2.68 14.24 -2.29
C THR A 105 -1.33 14.16 -3.01
N GLY A 106 -0.27 13.77 -2.30
CA GLY A 106 1.05 13.51 -2.87
C GLY A 106 0.99 12.43 -3.96
N MET A 107 0.43 11.27 -3.64
CA MET A 107 0.26 10.17 -4.62
C MET A 107 -0.63 10.59 -5.80
N LEU A 108 -1.71 11.34 -5.57
CA LEU A 108 -2.54 11.89 -6.66
C LEU A 108 -1.74 12.81 -7.59
N ASN A 109 -0.85 13.63 -7.03
CA ASN A 109 0.00 14.51 -7.82
C ASN A 109 1.06 13.72 -8.59
N GLU A 110 1.61 12.65 -8.02
CA GLU A 110 2.55 11.75 -8.69
C GLU A 110 1.90 11.01 -9.86
N ILE A 111 0.66 10.53 -9.71
CA ILE A 111 -0.13 9.93 -10.79
C ILE A 111 -0.34 10.96 -11.92
N LYS A 112 -0.75 12.19 -11.59
CA LYS A 112 -0.95 13.26 -12.58
C LYS A 112 0.34 13.64 -13.30
N ALA A 113 1.45 13.73 -12.57
CA ALA A 113 2.76 14.08 -13.13
C ALA A 113 3.28 12.99 -14.08
N SER A 114 3.06 11.73 -13.74
CA SER A 114 3.42 10.56 -14.56
C SER A 114 2.58 10.47 -15.83
N ASN A 115 1.37 11.03 -15.83
CA ASN A 115 0.46 11.07 -16.98
C ASN A 115 0.57 12.37 -17.81
N ASN A 116 1.55 13.24 -17.54
CA ASN A 116 1.71 14.49 -18.28
C ASN A 116 2.46 14.27 -19.61
N PRO A 117 1.81 14.49 -20.78
CA PRO A 117 2.40 14.23 -22.09
C PRO A 117 3.61 15.13 -22.41
N ALA A 118 3.79 16.26 -21.72
CA ALA A 118 4.94 17.15 -21.93
C ALA A 118 6.28 16.53 -21.47
N LYS A 119 6.27 15.52 -20.59
CA LYS A 119 7.45 14.75 -20.18
C LYS A 119 7.67 13.48 -21.00
N ALA A 120 6.67 13.06 -21.79
CA ALA A 120 6.71 11.81 -22.57
C ALA A 120 7.60 11.89 -23.82
N SER A 121 8.02 13.09 -24.23
CA SER A 121 8.78 13.30 -25.47
C SER A 121 10.30 13.05 -25.35
N GLN A 122 10.83 12.69 -24.18
CA GLN A 122 12.28 12.47 -23.98
C GLN A 122 12.69 11.02 -23.68
N GLU A 123 11.78 10.13 -23.27
CA GLU A 123 12.08 8.72 -23.02
C GLU A 123 11.08 7.82 -23.75
N SER A 124 11.58 7.05 -24.71
CA SER A 124 10.79 6.02 -25.38
C SER A 124 10.58 4.84 -24.41
N GLY A 125 9.46 4.85 -23.67
CA GLY A 125 9.06 3.73 -22.82
C GLY A 125 8.11 4.13 -21.69
N ALA A 126 6.87 3.64 -21.77
CA ALA A 126 5.80 3.75 -20.77
C ALA A 126 5.45 5.17 -20.27
N VAL A 127 4.41 5.75 -20.87
CA VAL A 127 3.74 6.95 -20.33
C VAL A 127 2.82 6.50 -19.19
N GLY A 128 3.19 6.79 -17.94
CA GLY A 128 2.34 6.52 -16.77
C GLY A 128 3.09 5.86 -15.60
N PRO A 129 2.44 5.76 -14.44
CA PRO A 129 3.00 5.08 -13.27
C PRO A 129 3.28 3.61 -13.58
N SER A 130 4.34 3.06 -12.98
CA SER A 130 4.68 1.64 -13.13
C SER A 130 3.66 0.74 -12.43
N ALA A 131 3.54 -0.53 -12.85
CA ALA A 131 2.65 -1.49 -12.19
C ALA A 131 2.96 -1.68 -10.69
N ALA A 132 4.25 -1.67 -10.32
CA ALA A 132 4.67 -1.77 -8.92
C ALA A 132 4.25 -0.54 -8.11
N GLN A 133 4.42 0.66 -8.67
CA GLN A 133 4.00 1.91 -8.06
C GLN A 133 2.48 1.97 -7.89
N MET A 134 1.73 1.48 -8.87
CA MET A 134 0.28 1.41 -8.79
C MET A 134 -0.20 0.43 -7.72
N GLN A 135 0.47 -0.70 -7.57
CA GLN A 135 0.19 -1.63 -6.48
C GLN A 135 0.45 -0.97 -5.10
N GLU A 136 1.57 -0.27 -4.96
CA GLU A 136 1.90 0.45 -3.72
C GLU A 136 0.84 1.50 -3.38
N TYR A 137 0.33 2.23 -4.38
CA TYR A 137 -0.74 3.20 -4.19
C TYR A 137 -2.06 2.55 -3.78
N THR A 138 -2.42 1.42 -4.39
CA THR A 138 -3.62 0.65 -4.00
C THR A 138 -3.53 0.20 -2.54
N GLU A 139 -2.41 -0.41 -2.15
CA GLU A 139 -2.20 -0.89 -0.79
C GLU A 139 -2.18 0.28 0.22
N SER A 140 -1.58 1.41 -0.17
CA SER A 140 -1.55 2.61 0.65
C SER A 140 -2.94 3.21 0.83
N ALA A 141 -3.72 3.31 -0.24
CA ALA A 141 -5.11 3.77 -0.16
C ALA A 141 -5.96 2.90 0.78
N ALA A 142 -5.79 1.57 0.72
CA ALA A 142 -6.48 0.65 1.62
C ALA A 142 -6.09 0.86 3.09
N ARG A 143 -4.79 0.99 3.39
CA ARG A 143 -4.30 1.28 4.75
C ARG A 143 -4.84 2.61 5.28
N TYR A 144 -4.80 3.67 4.46
CA TYR A 144 -5.31 4.98 4.84
C TYR A 144 -6.82 5.00 5.05
N ALA A 145 -7.57 4.16 4.31
CA ALA A 145 -8.99 3.98 4.57
C ALA A 145 -9.26 3.34 5.93
N GLN A 146 -8.45 2.36 6.35
CA GLN A 146 -8.56 1.76 7.69
C GLN A 146 -8.23 2.76 8.80
N ASP A 147 -7.17 3.57 8.63
CA ASP A 147 -6.82 4.63 9.58
C ASP A 147 -7.96 5.64 9.75
N ALA A 148 -8.55 6.07 8.63
CA ALA A 148 -9.69 6.98 8.65
C ALA A 148 -10.94 6.35 9.30
N GLN A 149 -11.21 5.07 9.05
CA GLN A 149 -12.30 4.34 9.71
C GLN A 149 -12.10 4.26 11.23
N ALA A 150 -10.88 3.99 11.69
CA ALA A 150 -10.57 3.97 13.13
C ALA A 150 -10.85 5.34 13.77
N ILE A 151 -10.49 6.43 13.09
CA ILE A 151 -10.79 7.79 13.55
C ILE A 151 -12.29 8.05 13.54
N GLN A 152 -13.01 7.65 12.49
CA GLN A 152 -14.47 7.79 12.41
C GLN A 152 -15.17 7.11 13.59
N GLU A 153 -14.75 5.90 13.94
CA GLU A 153 -15.29 5.19 15.09
C GLU A 153 -14.97 5.91 16.42
N ALA A 154 -13.75 6.42 16.57
CA ALA A 154 -13.33 7.13 17.75
C ALA A 154 -14.13 8.44 17.93
N VAL A 155 -14.33 9.21 16.85
CA VAL A 155 -15.20 10.39 16.82
C VAL A 155 -16.64 10.04 17.19
N ARG A 156 -17.18 8.94 16.65
CA ARG A 156 -18.53 8.48 17.00
C ARG A 156 -18.66 8.11 18.48
N LYS A 157 -17.65 7.43 19.04
CA LYS A 157 -17.61 7.07 20.47
C LYS A 157 -17.56 8.32 21.35
N MET A 158 -16.73 9.31 21.01
CA MET A 158 -16.64 10.59 21.72
C MET A 158 -17.94 11.41 21.64
N GLY A 159 -18.62 11.39 20.50
CA GLY A 159 -19.90 12.08 20.29
C GLY A 159 -21.10 11.47 21.01
N GLY A 160 -20.91 10.36 21.75
CA GLY A 160 -21.98 9.69 22.48
C GLY A 160 -22.81 8.70 21.66
N GLY A 161 -22.28 8.21 20.52
CA GLY A 161 -22.94 7.25 19.62
C GLY A 161 -23.10 5.82 20.15
N ASN A 162 -23.13 5.62 21.47
CA ASN A 162 -23.43 4.35 22.14
C ASN A 162 -24.85 4.38 22.76
N LYS A 163 -25.85 4.80 21.98
CA LYS A 163 -27.27 4.61 22.32
C LYS A 163 -27.91 3.61 21.37
#